data_AF-A0A7S1WHF7-F1
#
_entry.id   AF-A0A7S1WHF7-F1
#
_cell.length_a   1.000
_cell.length_b   1.000
_cell.length_c   1.000
_cell.angle_alpha   90.00
_cell.angle_beta   90.00
_cell.angle_gamma   90.00
#
_symmetry.space_group_name_H-M   'P 1'
#
loop_
_entity.id
_entity.type
_entity.pdbx_description
1 polymer ?
#
loop_
_entity_poly.entity_id
_entity_poly.type
_entity_poly.pdbx_seq_one_letter_code
_entity_poly.pdbx_strand_id
1 'polypeptide(L)'
;MGSLLSKVEERQRVAALDSKLADVKQAKKTRDLDLSLRIASTRDRLCFVAGYYAFVAFMSCCRHLSMHRRGIHFNFDNFFLPLRVTVICLPPFVFGYQLDLALSPRTVFGLPIGGKANRISEEAERIRQGSVHHWFEKSWLPEVDDSTLAIHRPICLPPTFEAAYARERARTEEARAARGLPSEKPWAFFEEACTAKVE
;
A
#
# COMPACT_ATOMS: atom_id res chain seq x y z
N MET A 1 49.10 26.78 9.30
CA MET A 1 48.18 25.93 10.08
C MET A 1 46.69 26.20 9.80
N GLY A 2 46.26 27.43 9.46
CA GLY A 2 44.84 27.73 9.17
C GLY A 2 44.19 26.99 7.98
N SER A 3 44.96 26.64 6.94
CA SER A 3 44.46 25.92 5.74
C SER A 3 44.07 24.45 6.00
N LEU A 4 44.65 23.81 7.02
CA LEU A 4 44.29 22.44 7.39
C LEU A 4 43.04 22.39 8.26
N LEU A 5 42.87 23.36 9.15
CA LEU A 5 41.67 23.48 10.00
C LEU A 5 40.42 23.80 9.16
N SER A 6 40.52 24.70 8.19
CA SER A 6 39.39 25.01 7.30
C SER A 6 38.96 23.79 6.46
N LYS A 7 39.92 22.98 5.98
CA LYS A 7 39.63 21.72 5.27
C LYS A 7 38.98 20.67 6.16
N VAL A 8 39.35 20.61 7.44
CA VAL A 8 38.75 19.67 8.40
C VAL A 8 37.34 20.11 8.76
N GLU A 9 37.11 21.40 9.01
CA GLU A 9 35.78 21.96 9.27
C GLU A 9 34.83 21.78 8.08
N GLU A 10 35.32 22.01 6.86
CA GLU A 10 34.53 21.81 5.64
C GLU A 10 34.16 20.34 5.45
N ARG A 11 35.09 19.41 5.68
CA ARG A 11 34.80 17.96 5.67
C ARG A 11 33.78 17.56 6.73
N GLN A 12 33.86 18.13 7.93
CA GLN A 12 32.87 17.87 8.99
C GLN A 12 31.49 18.40 8.63
N ARG A 13 31.40 19.61 8.04
CA ARG A 13 30.13 20.17 7.55
C ARG A 13 29.52 19.32 6.45
N VAL A 14 30.32 18.88 5.48
CA VAL A 14 29.87 17.99 4.40
C VAL A 14 29.37 16.66 4.97
N ALA A 15 30.11 16.04 5.88
CA ALA A 15 29.71 14.78 6.51
C ALA A 15 28.41 14.93 7.33
N ALA A 16 28.24 16.05 8.03
CA ALA A 16 27.01 16.34 8.77
C ALA A 16 25.79 16.52 7.85
N LEU A 17 25.98 17.18 6.69
CA LEU A 17 24.92 17.32 5.68
C LEU A 17 24.55 15.98 5.04
N ASP A 18 25.53 15.16 4.70
CA ASP A 18 25.30 13.83 4.13
C ASP A 18 24.57 12.92 5.15
N SER A 19 24.92 13.00 6.44
CA SER A 19 24.22 12.28 7.52
C SER A 19 22.77 12.72 7.65
N LYS A 20 22.50 14.04 7.70
CA LYS A 20 21.14 14.56 7.78
C LYS A 20 20.31 14.20 6.55
N LEU A 21 20.91 14.19 5.36
CA LEU A 21 20.22 13.77 4.14
C LEU A 21 19.84 12.28 4.21
N ALA A 22 20.72 11.44 4.74
CA ALA A 22 20.43 10.02 4.95
C ALA A 22 19.26 9.82 5.92
N ASP A 23 19.22 10.59 7.03
CA ASP A 23 18.11 10.56 7.99
C ASP A 23 16.78 10.95 7.34
N VAL A 24 16.77 12.01 6.52
CA VAL A 24 15.57 12.46 5.79
C VAL A 24 15.12 11.41 4.78
N LYS A 25 16.05 10.80 4.04
CA LYS A 25 15.75 9.72 3.09
C LYS A 25 15.17 8.49 3.81
N GLN A 26 15.71 8.14 4.97
CA GLN A 26 15.22 7.04 5.79
C GLN A 26 13.83 7.33 6.35
N ALA A 27 13.60 8.53 6.89
CA ALA A 27 12.30 8.98 7.38
C ALA A 27 11.22 8.99 6.28
N LYS A 28 11.59 9.38 5.05
CA LYS A 28 10.70 9.26 3.89
C LYS A 28 10.34 7.80 3.63
N LYS A 29 11.35 6.92 3.56
CA LYS A 29 11.17 5.51 3.25
C LYS A 29 10.27 4.80 4.27
N THR A 30 10.39 5.13 5.55
CA THR A 30 9.53 4.57 6.61
C THR A 30 8.10 5.10 6.50
N ARG A 31 7.92 6.41 6.29
CA ARG A 31 6.60 7.01 6.07
C ARG A 31 5.88 6.41 4.87
N ASP A 32 6.56 6.28 3.74
CA ASP A 32 5.97 5.77 2.50
C ASP A 32 5.59 4.29 2.64
N LEU A 33 6.35 3.51 3.44
CA LEU A 33 6.04 2.12 3.78
C LEU A 33 4.85 1.99 4.74
N ASP A 34 4.75 2.85 5.76
CA ASP A 34 3.58 2.85 6.66
C ASP A 34 2.30 3.20 5.89
N LEU A 35 2.37 4.21 5.01
CA LEU A 35 1.25 4.57 4.14
C LEU A 35 0.86 3.41 3.21
N SER A 36 1.82 2.74 2.57
CA SER A 36 1.51 1.62 1.68
C SER A 36 0.89 0.43 2.43
N LEU A 37 1.35 0.14 3.65
CA LEU A 37 0.74 -0.88 4.52
C LEU A 37 -0.69 -0.53 4.92
N ARG A 38 -0.96 0.74 5.25
CA ARG A 38 -2.32 1.20 5.56
C ARG A 38 -3.26 1.05 4.37
N ILE A 39 -2.81 1.38 3.16
CA ILE A 39 -3.61 1.18 1.95
C ILE A 39 -3.85 -0.31 1.69
N ALA A 40 -2.79 -1.13 1.72
CA ALA A 40 -2.88 -2.58 1.49
C ALA A 40 -3.83 -3.26 2.49
N SER A 41 -3.71 -2.94 3.78
CA SER A 41 -4.61 -3.48 4.81
C SER A 41 -6.05 -2.99 4.64
N THR A 42 -6.26 -1.76 4.17
CA THR A 42 -7.61 -1.24 3.90
C THR A 42 -8.24 -1.96 2.71
N ARG A 43 -7.48 -2.23 1.63
CA ARG A 43 -7.94 -3.03 0.48
C ARG A 43 -8.37 -4.42 0.90
N ASP A 44 -7.53 -5.10 1.68
CA ASP A 44 -7.85 -6.44 2.19
C ASP A 44 -9.13 -6.44 3.03
N ARG A 45 -9.32 -5.44 3.90
CA ARG A 45 -10.57 -5.28 4.68
C ARG A 45 -11.78 -5.03 3.80
N LEU A 46 -11.66 -4.18 2.78
CA LEU A 46 -12.75 -3.92 1.83
C LEU A 46 -13.13 -5.19 1.06
N CYS A 47 -12.16 -5.96 0.57
CA CYS A 47 -12.39 -7.26 -0.05
C CYS A 47 -13.09 -8.23 0.89
N PHE A 48 -12.66 -8.29 2.16
CA PHE A 48 -13.26 -9.17 3.15
C PHE A 48 -14.72 -8.80 3.45
N VAL A 49 -15.01 -7.50 3.63
CA VAL A 49 -16.37 -7.00 3.85
C VAL A 49 -17.25 -7.22 2.62
N ALA A 50 -16.73 -6.95 1.42
CA ALA A 50 -17.45 -7.22 0.18
C ALA A 50 -17.76 -8.72 0.02
N GLY A 51 -16.80 -9.59 0.31
CA GLY A 51 -16.99 -11.04 0.33
C GLY A 51 -18.08 -11.47 1.32
N TYR A 52 -18.12 -10.86 2.51
CA TYR A 52 -19.17 -11.11 3.50
C TYR A 52 -20.56 -10.75 2.98
N TYR A 53 -20.74 -9.55 2.42
CA TYR A 53 -22.04 -9.15 1.86
C TYR A 53 -22.44 -9.98 0.64
N ALA A 54 -21.48 -10.36 -0.21
CA ALA A 54 -21.73 -11.28 -1.31
C ALA A 54 -22.20 -12.66 -0.81
N PHE A 55 -21.62 -13.17 0.28
CA PHE A 55 -22.05 -14.42 0.90
C PHE A 55 -23.46 -14.31 1.52
N VAL A 56 -23.77 -13.20 2.20
CA VAL A 56 -25.12 -12.95 2.71
C VAL A 56 -26.14 -12.94 1.57
N ALA A 57 -25.84 -12.25 0.47
CA ALA A 57 -26.68 -12.23 -0.73
C ALA A 57 -26.85 -13.63 -1.34
N PHE A 58 -25.77 -14.41 -1.41
CA PHE A 58 -25.81 -15.80 -1.87
C PHE A 58 -26.74 -16.67 -1.00
N MET A 59 -26.62 -16.58 0.33
CA MET A 59 -27.49 -17.32 1.25
C MET A 59 -28.96 -16.90 1.14
N SER A 60 -29.23 -15.61 0.92
CA SER A 60 -30.58 -15.12 0.60
C SER A 60 -31.13 -15.75 -0.67
N CYS A 61 -30.31 -15.83 -1.73
CA CYS A 61 -30.67 -16.49 -2.99
C CYS A 61 -30.94 -17.99 -2.81
N CYS A 62 -30.06 -18.73 -2.10
CA CYS A 62 -30.26 -20.15 -1.83
C CYS A 62 -31.55 -20.43 -1.06
N ARG A 63 -31.83 -19.61 -0.04
CA ARG A 63 -33.08 -19.68 0.72
C ARG A 63 -34.28 -19.42 -0.20
N HIS A 64 -34.19 -18.40 -1.05
CA HIS A 64 -35.27 -18.09 -1.97
C HIS A 64 -35.54 -19.23 -2.96
N LEU A 65 -34.50 -19.84 -3.54
CA LEU A 65 -34.62 -21.02 -4.39
C LEU A 65 -35.32 -22.18 -3.65
N SER A 66 -35.02 -22.37 -2.36
CA SER A 66 -35.69 -23.37 -1.53
C SER A 66 -37.17 -23.05 -1.29
N MET A 67 -37.51 -21.78 -1.06
CA MET A 67 -38.91 -21.33 -0.89
C MET A 67 -39.71 -21.43 -2.19
N HIS A 68 -39.11 -21.09 -3.33
CA HIS A 68 -39.72 -21.23 -4.64
C HIS A 68 -40.06 -22.71 -4.94
N ARG A 69 -39.16 -23.64 -4.60
CA ARG A 69 -39.43 -25.09 -4.68
C ARG A 69 -40.60 -25.54 -3.80
N ARG A 70 -40.96 -24.76 -2.77
CA ARG A 70 -42.09 -25.01 -1.86
C ARG A 70 -43.36 -24.22 -2.24
N GLY A 71 -43.39 -23.59 -3.41
CA GLY A 71 -44.55 -22.88 -3.94
C GLY A 71 -44.71 -21.44 -3.44
N ILE A 72 -43.69 -20.85 -2.79
CA ILE A 72 -43.73 -19.45 -2.35
C ILE A 72 -43.11 -18.57 -3.44
N HIS A 73 -43.90 -17.63 -3.97
CA HIS A 73 -43.44 -16.70 -5.01
C HIS A 73 -42.39 -15.70 -4.50
N PHE A 74 -41.52 -15.27 -5.42
CA PHE A 74 -40.51 -14.24 -5.15
C PHE A 74 -41.19 -12.88 -4.94
N ASN A 75 -41.17 -12.40 -3.70
CA ASN A 75 -41.47 -11.01 -3.37
C ASN A 75 -40.22 -10.37 -2.79
N PHE A 76 -40.01 -9.08 -3.06
CA PHE A 76 -38.93 -8.29 -2.45
C PHE A 76 -38.96 -8.37 -0.91
N ASP A 77 -40.15 -8.41 -0.33
CA ASP A 77 -40.38 -8.58 1.11
C ASP A 77 -39.85 -9.93 1.64
N ASN A 78 -39.89 -10.98 0.82
CA ASN A 78 -39.39 -12.31 1.16
C ASN A 78 -37.87 -12.45 0.93
N PHE A 79 -37.29 -11.63 0.06
CA PHE A 79 -35.85 -11.64 -0.20
C PHE A 79 -35.07 -11.13 1.03
N PHE A 80 -35.58 -10.09 1.68
CA PHE A 80 -34.98 -9.46 2.87
C PHE A 80 -35.46 -10.01 4.21
N LEU A 81 -36.25 -11.11 4.22
CA LEU A 81 -36.61 -11.79 5.47
C LEU A 81 -35.36 -11.99 6.33
N PRO A 82 -35.37 -11.61 7.62
CA PRO A 82 -34.17 -11.56 8.44
C PRO A 82 -33.50 -12.94 8.46
N LEU A 83 -32.33 -13.04 7.82
CA LEU A 83 -31.45 -14.18 8.03
C LEU A 83 -30.94 -14.12 9.47
N ARG A 84 -30.76 -15.27 10.12
CA ARG A 84 -29.97 -15.32 11.36
C ARG A 84 -28.49 -15.15 11.01
N VAL A 85 -28.14 -13.94 10.58
CA VAL A 85 -26.83 -13.56 10.04
C VAL A 85 -25.72 -13.90 11.03
N THR A 86 -25.94 -13.64 12.32
CA THR A 86 -25.01 -13.93 13.41
C THR A 86 -24.67 -15.41 13.57
N VAL A 87 -25.57 -16.33 13.23
CA VAL A 87 -25.39 -17.77 13.42
C VAL A 87 -24.98 -18.46 12.13
N ILE A 88 -25.47 -17.99 10.98
CA ILE A 88 -25.30 -18.67 9.69
C ILE A 88 -24.17 -18.04 8.87
N CYS A 89 -24.01 -16.71 8.92
CA CYS A 89 -23.10 -15.98 8.04
C CYS A 89 -21.81 -15.55 8.75
N LEU A 90 -21.90 -15.19 10.04
CA LEU A 90 -20.74 -14.71 10.80
C LEU A 90 -19.69 -15.80 11.08
N PRO A 91 -20.05 -17.03 11.56
CA PRO A 91 -19.06 -18.03 11.95
C PRO A 91 -18.11 -18.47 10.83
N PRO A 92 -18.54 -18.75 9.58
CA PRO A 92 -17.60 -19.13 8.53
C PRO A 92 -16.64 -18.01 8.16
N PHE A 93 -17.05 -16.74 8.27
CA PHE A 93 -16.19 -15.58 8.00
C PHE A 93 -15.17 -15.34 9.11
N VAL A 94 -15.58 -15.39 10.38
CA VAL A 94 -14.65 -15.25 11.51
C VAL A 94 -13.64 -16.39 11.51
N PHE A 95 -14.11 -17.62 11.32
CA PHE A 95 -13.23 -18.79 11.28
C PHE A 95 -12.28 -18.74 10.08
N GLY A 96 -12.77 -18.38 8.89
CA GLY A 96 -11.94 -18.19 7.71
C GLY A 96 -10.87 -17.11 7.90
N TYR A 97 -11.23 -15.98 8.50
CA TYR A 97 -10.30 -14.90 8.80
C TYR A 97 -9.20 -15.34 9.79
N GLN A 98 -9.56 -16.08 10.84
CA GLN A 98 -8.61 -16.59 11.83
C GLN A 98 -7.68 -17.65 11.23
N LEU A 99 -8.21 -18.57 10.40
CA LEU A 99 -7.39 -19.54 9.67
C LEU A 99 -6.42 -18.86 8.71
N ASP A 100 -6.87 -17.83 8.00
CA ASP A 100 -6.06 -17.09 7.04
C ASP A 100 -4.93 -16.28 7.71
N LEU A 101 -5.12 -15.88 8.98
CA LEU A 101 -4.07 -15.29 9.81
C LEU A 101 -3.12 -16.35 10.40
N ALA A 102 -3.64 -17.48 10.84
CA ALA A 102 -2.88 -18.48 11.58
C ALA A 102 -2.06 -19.42 10.68
N LEU A 103 -2.51 -19.66 9.45
CA LEU A 103 -1.88 -20.61 8.55
C LEU A 103 -0.78 -19.96 7.70
N SER A 104 0.27 -20.73 7.40
CA SER A 104 1.21 -20.42 6.33
C SER A 104 0.48 -20.43 4.97
N PRO A 105 0.98 -19.72 3.94
CA PRO A 105 0.38 -19.74 2.60
C PRO A 105 0.17 -21.18 2.11
N ARG A 106 -1.07 -21.57 1.90
CA ARG A 106 -1.47 -22.90 1.40
C ARG A 106 -2.68 -22.77 0.48
N THR A 107 -2.85 -23.73 -0.41
CA THR A 107 -4.05 -23.81 -1.26
C THR A 107 -4.95 -24.91 -0.72
N VAL A 108 -6.17 -24.57 -0.31
CA VAL A 108 -7.14 -25.52 0.24
C VAL A 108 -8.39 -25.45 -0.64
N PHE A 109 -8.77 -26.59 -1.26
CA PHE A 109 -9.87 -26.66 -2.23
C PHE A 109 -9.78 -25.62 -3.37
N GLY A 110 -8.56 -25.33 -3.85
CA GLY A 110 -8.32 -24.35 -4.91
C GLY A 110 -8.35 -22.88 -4.45
N LEU A 111 -8.62 -22.62 -3.17
CA LEU A 111 -8.59 -21.27 -2.60
C LEU A 111 -7.26 -21.03 -1.87
N PRO A 112 -6.57 -19.89 -2.10
CA PRO A 112 -5.42 -19.53 -1.30
C PRO A 112 -5.88 -19.16 0.12
N ILE A 113 -5.42 -19.92 1.11
CA ILE A 113 -5.67 -19.71 2.55
C ILE A 113 -4.33 -19.59 3.27
N GLY A 114 -4.21 -18.64 4.20
CA GLY A 114 -3.01 -18.45 5.00
C GLY A 114 -2.05 -17.47 4.36
N GLY A 115 -1.09 -16.98 5.16
CA GLY A 115 -0.11 -16.01 4.71
C GLY A 115 -0.68 -14.62 4.48
N LYS A 116 -1.79 -14.27 5.15
CA LYS A 116 -2.43 -12.96 5.03
C LYS A 116 -1.44 -11.80 5.22
N ALA A 117 -0.56 -11.89 6.21
CA ALA A 117 0.48 -10.89 6.44
C ALA A 117 1.42 -10.76 5.23
N ASN A 118 1.82 -11.87 4.62
CA ASN A 118 2.70 -11.89 3.45
C ASN A 118 2.00 -11.25 2.23
N ARG A 119 0.73 -11.58 2.00
CA ARG A 119 -0.05 -10.97 0.90
C ARG A 119 -0.20 -9.46 1.08
N ILE A 120 -0.45 -9.00 2.32
CA ILE A 120 -0.51 -7.56 2.63
C ILE A 120 0.85 -6.90 2.40
N SER A 121 1.96 -7.55 2.79
CA SER A 121 3.29 -7.00 2.54
C SER A 121 3.64 -6.94 1.05
N GLU A 122 3.30 -7.97 0.28
CA GLU A 122 3.52 -7.99 -1.17
C GLU A 122 2.70 -6.92 -1.89
N GLU A 123 1.44 -6.72 -1.47
CA GLU A 123 0.58 -5.63 -1.97
C GLU A 123 1.16 -4.26 -1.60
N ALA A 124 1.63 -4.08 -0.35
CA ALA A 124 2.24 -2.84 0.11
C ALA A 124 3.54 -2.51 -0.66
N GLU A 125 4.33 -3.52 -1.04
CA GLU A 125 5.50 -3.34 -1.88
C GLU A 125 5.13 -2.95 -3.31
N ARG A 126 4.12 -3.59 -3.90
CA ARG A 126 3.59 -3.23 -5.22
C ARG A 126 3.07 -1.78 -5.26
N ILE A 127 2.33 -1.37 -4.24
CA ILE A 127 1.88 0.01 -4.05
C ILE A 127 3.09 0.96 -3.94
N ARG A 128 4.08 0.63 -3.11
CA ARG A 128 5.28 1.48 -2.94
C ARG A 128 6.11 1.60 -4.21
N GLN A 129 6.18 0.56 -5.03
CA GLN A 129 6.88 0.57 -6.31
C GLN A 129 6.11 1.34 -7.39
N GLY A 130 4.84 1.65 -7.15
CA GLY A 130 3.97 2.28 -8.15
C GLY A 130 3.63 1.34 -9.30
N SER A 131 3.62 0.02 -9.08
CA SER A 131 3.11 -0.93 -10.08
C SER A 131 1.58 -1.05 -10.04
N VAL A 132 0.95 -0.63 -8.94
CA VAL A 132 -0.51 -0.63 -8.75
C VAL A 132 -0.97 0.75 -8.31
N HIS A 133 -1.72 1.44 -9.18
CA HIS A 133 -2.25 2.79 -8.95
C HIS A 133 -3.75 2.83 -8.60
N HIS A 134 -4.49 1.76 -8.89
CA HIS A 134 -5.92 1.64 -8.64
C HIS A 134 -6.20 0.93 -7.32
N TRP A 135 -7.34 1.23 -6.66
CA TRP A 135 -7.81 0.52 -5.45
C TRP A 135 -7.87 -1.01 -5.66
N PHE A 136 -8.16 -1.44 -6.89
CA PHE A 136 -8.17 -2.81 -7.35
C PHE A 136 -7.64 -2.84 -8.79
N GLU A 137 -7.06 -3.94 -9.28
CA GLU A 137 -6.47 -4.09 -10.63
C GLU A 137 -7.50 -4.03 -11.79
N LYS A 138 -8.59 -3.29 -11.64
CA LYS A 138 -9.64 -3.13 -12.65
C LYS A 138 -9.69 -1.68 -13.12
N SER A 139 -9.53 -1.50 -14.43
CA SER A 139 -9.53 -0.20 -15.12
C SER A 139 -10.81 0.62 -14.99
N TRP A 140 -11.93 -0.01 -14.61
CA TRP A 140 -13.23 0.65 -14.43
C TRP A 140 -13.49 1.12 -13.00
N LEU A 141 -12.62 0.78 -12.06
CA LEU A 141 -12.71 1.27 -10.68
C LEU A 141 -11.91 2.56 -10.54
N PRO A 142 -12.39 3.54 -9.75
CA PRO A 142 -11.77 4.85 -9.65
C PRO A 142 -10.29 4.72 -9.26
N GLU A 143 -9.45 5.46 -9.99
CA GLU A 143 -8.07 5.71 -9.60
C GLU A 143 -8.06 6.31 -8.20
N VAL A 144 -7.13 5.86 -7.37
CA VAL A 144 -6.93 6.47 -6.05
C VAL A 144 -6.13 7.75 -6.31
N ASP A 145 -6.82 8.78 -6.79
CA ASP A 145 -6.14 9.94 -7.36
C ASP A 145 -5.31 10.73 -6.35
N ASP A 146 -5.63 10.72 -5.05
CA ASP A 146 -4.94 11.63 -4.11
C ASP A 146 -3.94 10.97 -3.15
N SER A 147 -4.21 9.78 -2.62
CA SER A 147 -3.38 9.22 -1.53
C SER A 147 -2.22 8.34 -2.01
N THR A 148 -2.37 7.57 -3.08
CA THR A 148 -1.25 6.82 -3.70
C THR A 148 -0.31 7.75 -4.45
N LEU A 149 -0.82 8.82 -5.08
CA LEU A 149 0.04 9.87 -5.61
C LEU A 149 0.84 10.55 -4.49
N ALA A 150 0.26 10.78 -3.31
CA ALA A 150 0.95 11.37 -2.17
C ALA A 150 2.13 10.52 -1.65
N ILE A 151 2.04 9.19 -1.69
CA ILE A 151 3.15 8.29 -1.34
C ILE A 151 4.36 8.53 -2.25
N HIS A 152 4.12 8.77 -3.54
CA HIS A 152 5.18 9.05 -4.50
C HIS A 152 5.56 10.52 -4.58
N ARG A 153 4.91 11.43 -3.82
CA ARG A 153 5.25 12.85 -3.87
C ARG A 153 6.69 13.07 -3.37
N PRO A 154 7.55 13.71 -4.16
CA PRO A 154 8.87 14.10 -3.74
C PRO A 154 8.79 15.08 -2.56
N ILE A 155 9.79 15.02 -1.66
CA ILE A 155 9.88 15.94 -0.53
C ILE A 155 10.58 17.22 -0.98
N CYS A 156 10.13 18.37 -0.50
CA CYS A 156 10.84 19.63 -0.69
C CYS A 156 12.03 19.68 0.27
N LEU A 157 13.25 19.76 -0.28
CA LEU A 157 14.48 19.92 0.48
C LEU A 157 14.99 21.37 0.37
N PRO A 158 15.63 21.90 1.43
CA PRO A 158 16.34 23.17 1.35
C PRO A 158 17.48 23.13 0.30
N PRO A 159 17.79 24.25 -0.36
CA PRO A 159 18.83 24.32 -1.40
C PRO A 159 20.22 23.94 -0.87
N THR A 160 20.47 24.08 0.44
CA THR A 160 21.72 23.64 1.08
C THR A 160 22.02 22.15 0.93
N PHE A 161 21.00 21.33 0.64
CA PHE A 161 21.14 19.89 0.45
C PHE A 161 21.38 19.47 -1.00
N GLU A 162 21.34 20.38 -1.97
CA GLU A 162 21.40 20.04 -3.40
C GLU A 162 22.68 19.31 -3.78
N ALA A 163 23.84 19.83 -3.34
CA ALA A 163 25.13 19.20 -3.59
C ALA A 163 25.26 17.82 -2.90
N ALA A 164 24.67 17.66 -1.70
CA ALA A 164 24.65 16.38 -1.00
C ALA A 164 23.74 15.36 -1.69
N TYR A 165 22.58 15.81 -2.18
CA TYR A 165 21.63 14.99 -2.91
C TYR A 165 22.19 14.50 -4.25
N ALA A 166 22.87 15.36 -5.01
CA ALA A 166 23.51 14.97 -6.26
C ALA A 166 24.58 13.89 -6.05
N ARG A 167 25.41 14.01 -4.99
CA ARG A 167 26.40 12.99 -4.63
C ARG A 167 25.75 11.66 -4.24
N GLU A 168 24.67 11.72 -3.45
CA GLU A 168 23.94 10.52 -3.03
C GLU A 168 23.29 9.81 -4.22
N ARG A 169 22.64 10.58 -5.11
CA ARG A 169 22.04 10.10 -6.36
C ARG A 169 23.06 9.40 -7.24
N ALA A 170 24.22 10.02 -7.49
CA ALA A 170 25.28 9.42 -8.29
C ALA A 170 25.72 8.06 -7.71
N ARG A 171 26.01 8.00 -6.40
CA ARG A 171 26.37 6.74 -5.72
C ARG A 171 25.28 5.67 -5.82
N THR A 172 24.02 6.08 -5.71
CA THR A 172 22.88 5.16 -5.74
C THR A 172 22.63 4.63 -7.15
N GLU A 173 22.75 5.50 -8.16
CA GLU A 173 22.61 5.14 -9.58
C GLU A 173 23.73 4.20 -10.02
N GLU A 174 24.98 4.46 -9.62
CA GLU A 174 26.12 3.55 -9.84
C GLU A 174 25.86 2.16 -9.24
N ALA A 175 25.40 2.12 -7.97
CA ALA A 175 25.08 0.87 -7.30
C ALA A 175 23.90 0.10 -7.94
N ARG A 176 22.91 0.81 -8.51
CA ARG A 176 21.79 0.19 -9.24
C ARG A 176 22.20 -0.30 -10.63
N ALA A 177 23.00 0.48 -11.35
CA ALA A 177 23.56 0.09 -12.65
C ALA A 177 24.39 -1.19 -12.51
N ALA A 178 25.21 -1.30 -11.46
CA ALA A 178 25.98 -2.51 -11.15
C ALA A 178 25.11 -3.76 -10.90
N ARG A 179 23.83 -3.57 -10.53
CA ARG A 179 22.86 -4.65 -10.26
C ARG A 179 21.87 -4.87 -11.41
N GLY A 180 22.01 -4.14 -12.54
CA GLY A 180 21.07 -4.19 -13.66
C GLY A 180 19.67 -3.66 -13.32
N LEU A 181 19.54 -2.82 -12.28
CA LEU A 181 18.27 -2.23 -11.86
C LEU A 181 18.01 -0.89 -12.58
N PRO A 182 16.74 -0.53 -12.84
CA PRO A 182 16.40 0.74 -13.49
C PRO A 182 16.80 1.95 -12.61
N SER A 183 17.02 3.09 -13.28
CA SER A 183 17.34 4.36 -12.62
C SER A 183 16.28 4.76 -11.61
N GLU A 184 16.71 5.37 -10.50
CA GLU A 184 15.82 5.87 -9.46
C GLU A 184 15.07 7.11 -9.96
N LYS A 185 13.75 7.17 -9.74
CA LYS A 185 13.00 8.44 -9.92
C LYS A 185 13.42 9.45 -8.84
N PRO A 186 13.46 10.76 -9.14
CA PRO A 186 13.81 11.77 -8.15
C PRO A 186 12.82 11.73 -6.97
N TRP A 187 13.33 11.61 -5.75
CA TRP A 187 12.52 11.49 -4.53
C TRP A 187 12.42 12.81 -3.74
N ALA A 188 13.14 13.85 -4.17
CA ALA A 188 13.08 15.19 -3.62
C ALA A 188 13.19 16.26 -4.72
N PHE A 189 12.62 17.44 -4.44
CA PHE A 189 12.77 18.67 -5.22
C PHE A 189 13.28 19.80 -4.31
N PHE A 190 13.84 20.86 -4.90
CA PHE A 190 14.35 22.02 -4.17
C PHE A 190 13.42 23.22 -4.34
N GLU A 191 13.49 24.19 -3.42
CA GLU A 191 12.50 25.27 -3.20
C GLU A 191 12.03 26.00 -4.47
N GLU A 192 12.87 26.17 -5.51
CA GLU A 192 12.46 26.80 -6.79
C GLU A 192 11.40 25.99 -7.57
N ALA A 193 11.33 24.67 -7.40
CA ALA A 193 10.35 23.79 -8.04
C ALA A 193 9.13 23.49 -7.15
N CYS A 194 9.21 23.76 -5.85
CA CYS A 194 8.10 23.54 -4.91
C CYS A 194 7.14 24.74 -4.83
N THR A 195 7.64 25.97 -5.00
CA THR A 195 6.82 27.19 -5.05
C THR A 195 6.10 27.36 -6.40
N ALA A 196 6.70 26.91 -7.52
CA ALA A 196 6.11 26.98 -8.85
C ALA A 196 4.89 26.05 -9.09
N LYS A 197 4.50 25.23 -8.12
CA LYS A 197 3.32 24.34 -8.18
C LYS A 197 2.17 24.78 -7.26
N VAL A 198 2.28 25.96 -6.66
CA VAL A 198 1.25 26.54 -5.77
C VAL A 198 0.47 27.67 -6.48
N GLU A 199 0.75 27.94 -7.75
CA GLU A 199 -0.06 28.81 -8.63
C GLU A 199 -0.92 28.01 -9.60
#